data_AF-A0AAE0M370-F1
#
_entry.id   AF-A0AAE0M370-F1
#
_cell.length_a   1.000
_cell.length_b   1.000
_cell.length_c   1.000
_cell.angle_alpha   90.00
_cell.angle_beta   90.00
_cell.angle_gamma   90.00
#
_symmetry.space_group_name_H-M   'P 1'
#
loop_
_entity.id
_entity.type
_entity.pdbx_description
1 polymer ?
#
loop_
_entity_poly.entity_id
_entity_poly.type
_entity_poly.pdbx_seq_one_letter_code
_entity_poly.pdbx_strand_id
1 'polypeptide(L)'
;MAQITSELVPLTPSIRHRFYEPVVFLYCIIAANFKNNNTKTPDLETDYESKSPRDSFRCFVNKLGQICDSERGGDTITAFAVLQPGSIEYRFASNNRDRRALIQVKKYVTMILRILGEASDDELKKEDLSQRDSVFSVVLRTVLAFNWPRISLYVTALRQHLVFCMDACQNDASEEANSALQDLFGLKHVVDRLSRDMKRGADEDDNRKFADEALGLLQTIHKLYQSPFAEFLREKARQDRDLDNDSPWTELRHAMGRLYSYYITVKVLVATRMRREELFAQDIEVNFVPSSGPGDTPSMRRTSDGIAKRMTSNVAQREAILRYVDSLHVGRDRFDKDLLDKTQPKCFQPIVHAEINLLDSILREGRESDERPRFYREGDFGRYIGCSKPTCRLCGLYFQSHPTAGVDVRPSHQNLYYKWRAPDVYKHDGLEADIERKGILEKMLNAIREENFRVVQDQAPVRKRHDSHTSPSNPSELLGPKATWKSGLAASFGRLDLSSVREVDDVEERGSAGGTTPRGSRESSVATVTPAAIAVTAGERKTWSRTQRVHTVIDEDEDGGDDGGAKL
;
A
#
# COMPACT_ATOMS: atom_id res chain seq x y z
N MET A 1 -22.79 -6.28 -32.01
CA MET A 1 -22.28 -7.52 -31.40
C MET A 1 -23.34 -8.00 -30.42
N ALA A 2 -23.91 -9.19 -30.63
CA ALA A 2 -24.88 -9.76 -29.72
C ALA A 2 -24.23 -9.90 -28.33
N GLN A 3 -24.89 -9.39 -27.28
CA GLN A 3 -24.54 -9.73 -25.91
C GLN A 3 -24.78 -11.23 -25.76
N ILE A 4 -23.72 -12.02 -25.89
CA ILE A 4 -23.70 -13.35 -25.30
C ILE A 4 -23.92 -13.09 -23.82
N THR A 5 -25.11 -13.45 -23.31
CA THR A 5 -25.35 -13.51 -21.86
C THR A 5 -24.37 -14.53 -21.32
N SER A 6 -23.20 -14.06 -20.88
CA SER A 6 -22.09 -14.88 -20.44
C SER A 6 -22.50 -15.56 -19.14
N GLU A 7 -23.01 -16.78 -19.25
CA GLU A 7 -23.48 -17.54 -18.10
C GLU A 7 -22.29 -17.87 -17.19
N LEU A 8 -22.37 -17.41 -15.94
CA LEU A 8 -21.34 -17.62 -14.92
C LEU A 8 -21.29 -19.09 -14.48
N VAL A 9 -20.08 -19.61 -14.27
CA VAL A 9 -19.86 -20.89 -13.62
C VAL A 9 -19.78 -20.65 -12.11
N PRO A 10 -20.78 -21.06 -11.32
CA PRO A 10 -20.80 -20.78 -9.88
C PRO A 10 -19.76 -21.63 -9.14
N LEU A 11 -19.10 -21.03 -8.14
CA LEU A 11 -18.33 -21.80 -7.17
C LEU A 11 -19.26 -22.70 -6.37
N THR A 12 -18.88 -23.97 -6.24
CA THR A 12 -19.64 -24.95 -5.43
C THR A 12 -19.78 -24.47 -3.98
N PRO A 13 -20.91 -24.75 -3.30
CA PRO A 13 -21.10 -24.36 -1.91
C PRO A 13 -19.98 -24.87 -0.99
N SER A 14 -19.48 -26.10 -1.23
CA SER A 14 -18.40 -26.69 -0.45
C SER A 14 -17.12 -25.83 -0.47
N ILE A 15 -16.65 -25.43 -1.67
CA ILE A 15 -15.44 -24.61 -1.82
C ILE A 15 -15.67 -23.23 -1.21
N ARG A 16 -16.84 -22.62 -1.49
CA ARG A 16 -17.22 -21.31 -0.96
C ARG A 16 -17.14 -21.29 0.56
N HIS A 17 -17.79 -22.25 1.21
CA HIS A 17 -17.81 -22.40 2.66
C HIS A 17 -16.42 -22.63 3.24
N ARG A 18 -15.64 -23.53 2.64
CA ARG A 18 -14.29 -23.86 3.10
C ARG A 18 -13.34 -22.68 3.00
N PHE A 19 -13.49 -21.82 1.99
CA PHE A 19 -12.64 -20.66 1.78
C PHE A 19 -13.02 -19.46 2.65
N TYR A 20 -14.29 -19.07 2.66
CA TYR A 20 -14.71 -17.82 3.30
C TYR A 20 -14.72 -17.88 4.83
N GLU A 21 -15.05 -19.03 5.42
CA GLU A 21 -15.12 -19.13 6.87
C GLU A 21 -13.76 -18.91 7.55
N PRO A 22 -12.65 -19.56 7.14
CA PRO A 22 -11.33 -19.27 7.71
C PRO A 22 -10.85 -17.84 7.45
N VAL A 23 -11.28 -17.21 6.34
CA VAL A 23 -10.96 -15.81 6.03
C VAL A 23 -11.64 -14.86 7.00
N VAL A 24 -12.97 -14.99 7.17
CA VAL A 24 -13.73 -14.14 8.09
C VAL A 24 -13.30 -14.39 9.53
N PHE A 25 -13.03 -15.64 9.89
CA PHE A 25 -12.51 -16.01 11.21
C PHE A 25 -11.16 -15.34 11.50
N LEU A 26 -10.20 -15.43 10.58
CA LEU A 26 -8.91 -14.77 10.72
C LEU A 26 -9.06 -13.24 10.82
N TYR A 27 -9.95 -12.66 10.01
CA TYR A 27 -10.24 -11.23 10.06
C TYR A 27 -10.76 -10.80 11.44
N CYS A 28 -11.73 -11.53 12.00
CA CYS A 28 -12.27 -11.25 13.32
C CYS A 28 -11.24 -11.46 14.43
N ILE A 29 -10.38 -12.49 14.35
CA ILE A 29 -9.27 -12.69 15.30
C ILE A 29 -8.33 -11.49 15.28
N ILE A 30 -7.94 -11.04 14.09
CA ILE A 30 -7.04 -9.91 13.91
C ILE A 30 -7.68 -8.62 14.46
N ALA A 31 -8.99 -8.43 14.28
CA ALA A 31 -9.72 -7.28 14.80
C ALA A 31 -9.84 -7.33 16.33
N ALA A 32 -10.15 -8.49 16.90
CA ALA A 32 -10.30 -8.69 18.35
C ALA A 32 -8.97 -8.61 19.12
N ASN A 33 -7.83 -8.73 18.44
CA ASN A 33 -6.51 -8.55 19.04
C ASN A 33 -5.91 -7.16 18.79
N PHE A 34 -6.68 -6.23 18.23
CA PHE A 34 -6.15 -4.93 17.83
C PHE A 34 -5.84 -4.07 19.07
N LYS A 35 -4.62 -4.26 19.60
CA LYS A 35 -3.98 -3.42 20.61
C LYS A 35 -2.68 -2.77 20.11
N ASN A 36 -2.22 -3.10 18.89
CA ASN A 36 -0.89 -2.70 18.40
C ASN A 36 -0.91 -1.43 17.53
N ASN A 37 -0.33 -0.37 18.09
CA ASN A 37 0.01 0.91 17.46
C ASN A 37 1.19 0.80 16.45
N ASN A 38 1.24 -0.25 15.62
CA ASN A 38 2.29 -0.37 14.59
C ASN A 38 1.95 0.47 13.34
N THR A 39 2.01 1.78 13.52
CA THR A 39 2.05 2.78 12.46
C THR A 39 3.45 2.79 11.84
N LYS A 40 3.67 1.92 10.85
CA LYS A 40 4.84 2.05 9.98
C LYS A 40 4.65 3.31 9.12
N THR A 41 5.68 4.14 9.11
CA THR A 41 5.67 5.38 8.32
C THR A 41 5.77 5.09 6.84
N PRO A 42 5.18 5.93 5.97
CA PRO A 42 5.41 5.84 4.53
C PRO A 42 6.92 6.00 4.27
N ASP A 43 7.55 5.02 3.62
CA ASP A 43 8.93 5.15 3.17
C ASP A 43 8.95 5.92 1.83
N LEU A 44 9.34 7.18 1.83
CA LEU A 44 9.23 7.99 0.61
C LEU A 44 10.23 7.47 -0.41
N GLU A 45 9.79 7.04 -1.60
CA GLU A 45 10.66 6.54 -2.68
C GLU A 45 11.50 7.67 -3.31
N THR A 46 12.38 8.30 -2.51
CA THR A 46 13.19 9.47 -2.90
C THR A 46 14.40 9.10 -3.75
N ASP A 47 14.85 7.85 -3.69
CA ASP A 47 16.01 7.34 -4.41
C ASP A 47 15.60 6.65 -5.71
N TYR A 48 14.95 7.39 -6.60
CA TYR A 48 14.62 6.87 -7.93
C TYR A 48 15.85 6.77 -8.84
N GLU A 49 16.93 7.49 -8.52
CA GLU A 49 18.13 7.60 -9.36
C GLU A 49 19.12 6.46 -9.18
N SER A 50 19.23 5.86 -7.99
CA SER A 50 20.07 4.68 -7.78
C SER A 50 19.40 3.36 -8.18
N LYS A 51 18.08 3.37 -8.43
CA LYS A 51 17.31 2.16 -8.72
C LYS A 51 17.76 1.51 -10.02
N SER A 52 17.73 0.17 -10.02
CA SER A 52 17.92 -0.59 -11.26
C SER A 52 16.88 -0.18 -12.30
N PRO A 53 17.15 -0.30 -13.61
CA PRO A 53 16.17 0.02 -14.66
C PRO A 53 14.82 -0.70 -14.46
N ARG A 54 14.86 -1.94 -13.97
CA ARG A 54 13.68 -2.74 -13.62
C ARG A 54 12.91 -2.16 -12.46
N ASP A 55 13.58 -1.77 -11.37
CA ASP A 55 12.92 -1.20 -10.21
C ASP A 55 12.38 0.21 -10.47
N SER A 56 13.10 1.02 -11.25
CA SER A 56 12.62 2.32 -11.72
C SER A 56 11.36 2.18 -12.57
N PHE A 57 11.31 1.24 -13.51
CA PHE A 57 10.11 0.95 -14.29
C PHE A 57 8.94 0.49 -13.41
N ARG A 58 9.17 -0.45 -12.49
CA ARG A 58 8.13 -0.93 -11.56
C ARG A 58 7.61 0.19 -10.66
N CYS A 59 8.49 1.07 -10.20
CA CYS A 59 8.15 2.27 -9.44
C CYS A 59 7.22 3.19 -10.26
N PHE A 60 7.56 3.45 -11.53
CA PHE A 60 6.72 4.21 -12.44
C PHE A 60 5.31 3.62 -12.60
N VAL A 61 5.18 2.31 -12.84
CA VAL A 61 3.86 1.66 -12.96
C VAL A 61 3.06 1.76 -11.65
N ASN A 62 3.71 1.65 -10.49
CA ASN A 62 3.07 1.87 -9.19
C ASN A 62 2.58 3.32 -9.02
N LYS A 63 3.37 4.29 -9.51
CA LYS A 63 3.04 5.71 -9.45
C LYS A 63 1.83 6.07 -10.31
N LEU A 64 1.65 5.43 -11.47
CA LEU A 64 0.42 5.55 -12.25
C LEU A 64 -0.80 5.10 -11.46
N GLY A 65 -0.70 3.97 -10.74
CA GLY A 65 -1.75 3.54 -9.81
C GLY A 65 -1.99 4.56 -8.69
N GLN A 66 -0.91 5.10 -8.10
CA GLN A 66 -0.98 6.04 -6.97
C GLN A 66 -1.75 7.31 -7.32
N ILE A 67 -1.53 7.91 -8.49
CA ILE A 67 -2.20 9.15 -8.90
C ILE A 67 -3.68 8.94 -9.29
N CYS A 68 -4.13 7.70 -9.45
CA CYS A 68 -5.51 7.36 -9.82
C CYS A 68 -6.38 6.92 -8.61
N ASP A 69 -5.78 6.75 -7.44
CA ASP A 69 -6.42 6.28 -6.20
C ASP A 69 -6.92 7.47 -5.36
N SER A 70 -7.98 8.09 -5.89
CA SER A 70 -8.49 9.42 -5.49
C SER A 70 -9.28 9.44 -4.17
N GLU A 71 -9.58 8.29 -3.57
CA GLU A 71 -10.36 8.16 -2.34
C GLU A 71 -9.64 7.32 -1.28
N ARG A 72 -10.03 7.50 -0.02
CA ARG A 72 -9.60 6.60 1.07
C ARG A 72 -10.63 5.48 1.22
N GLY A 73 -10.20 4.30 1.65
CA GLY A 73 -11.13 3.20 1.97
C GLY A 73 -11.01 1.99 1.04
N GLY A 74 -10.37 2.14 -0.12
CA GLY A 74 -10.07 1.03 -1.03
C GLY A 74 -10.91 1.00 -2.30
N ASP A 75 -11.91 1.87 -2.41
CA ASP A 75 -12.85 1.88 -3.53
C ASP A 75 -12.27 2.39 -4.83
N THR A 76 -11.21 3.20 -4.80
CA THR A 76 -10.56 3.72 -6.03
C THR A 76 -9.15 3.18 -6.24
N ILE A 77 -8.78 2.10 -5.53
CA ILE A 77 -7.51 1.40 -5.73
C ILE A 77 -7.38 1.06 -7.20
N THR A 78 -6.27 1.48 -7.80
CA THR A 78 -6.04 1.35 -9.24
C THR A 78 -4.75 0.59 -9.50
N ALA A 79 -4.86 -0.44 -10.34
CA ALA A 79 -3.75 -1.26 -10.80
C ALA A 79 -3.47 -0.98 -12.28
N PHE A 80 -2.20 -1.06 -12.68
CA PHE A 80 -1.71 -0.80 -14.03
C PHE A 80 -0.80 -1.92 -14.54
N ALA A 81 -0.90 -2.20 -15.83
CA ALA A 81 0.07 -2.96 -16.61
C ALA A 81 0.46 -2.12 -17.83
N VAL A 82 1.72 -2.22 -18.25
CA VAL A 82 2.17 -1.65 -19.52
C VAL A 82 2.40 -2.81 -20.47
N LEU A 83 1.62 -2.83 -21.54
CA LEU A 83 1.60 -3.87 -22.57
C LEU A 83 2.15 -3.30 -23.88
N GLN A 84 2.50 -4.19 -24.81
CA GLN A 84 2.98 -3.83 -26.14
C GLN A 84 2.51 -4.85 -27.19
N PRO A 85 1.19 -4.92 -27.49
CA PRO A 85 0.67 -5.72 -28.60
C PRO A 85 1.07 -5.16 -29.99
N GLY A 86 1.53 -3.90 -30.04
CA GLY A 86 2.12 -3.26 -31.21
C GLY A 86 2.67 -1.89 -30.82
N SER A 87 1.77 -0.97 -30.46
CA SER A 87 2.07 0.25 -29.72
C SER A 87 2.09 -0.01 -28.21
N ILE A 88 2.57 0.97 -27.44
CA ILE A 88 2.56 0.90 -25.98
C ILE A 88 1.13 1.13 -25.47
N GLU A 89 0.62 0.18 -24.70
CA GLU A 89 -0.69 0.26 -24.07
C GLU A 89 -0.56 0.32 -22.55
N TYR A 90 -1.14 1.35 -21.95
CA TYR A 90 -1.38 1.47 -20.52
C TYR A 90 -2.75 0.91 -20.20
N ARG A 91 -2.80 -0.31 -19.67
CA ARG A 91 -4.05 -0.93 -19.26
C ARG A 91 -4.22 -0.86 -17.74
N PHE A 92 -5.39 -0.42 -17.28
CA PHE A 92 -5.68 -0.32 -15.86
C PHE A 92 -7.01 -0.95 -15.45
N ALA A 93 -7.10 -1.32 -14.18
CA ALA A 93 -8.34 -1.67 -13.50
C ALA A 93 -8.45 -0.83 -12.22
N SER A 94 -9.68 -0.47 -11.84
CA SER A 94 -9.95 0.21 -10.57
C SER A 94 -11.04 -0.54 -9.81
N ASN A 95 -11.00 -0.50 -8.49
CA ASN A 95 -12.14 -0.98 -7.69
C ASN A 95 -13.34 -0.06 -7.93
N ASN A 96 -14.57 -0.57 -7.74
CA ASN A 96 -15.83 0.16 -7.53
C ASN A 96 -16.13 1.44 -8.36
N ARG A 97 -15.43 1.67 -9.48
CA ARG A 97 -15.69 2.79 -10.39
C ARG A 97 -16.66 2.36 -11.46
N ASP A 98 -17.68 3.18 -11.68
CA ASP A 98 -18.54 3.02 -12.84
C ASP A 98 -17.80 3.36 -14.15
N ARG A 99 -18.45 3.09 -15.28
CA ARG A 99 -17.87 3.33 -16.60
C ARG A 99 -17.55 4.81 -16.84
N ARG A 100 -18.34 5.75 -16.33
CA ARG A 100 -18.12 7.19 -16.51
C ARG A 100 -16.85 7.63 -15.76
N ALA A 101 -16.69 7.20 -14.52
CA ALA A 101 -15.51 7.43 -13.70
C ALA A 101 -14.26 6.80 -14.35
N LEU A 102 -14.35 5.58 -14.89
CA LEU A 102 -13.23 4.94 -15.61
C LEU A 102 -12.83 5.73 -16.87
N ILE A 103 -13.80 6.26 -17.62
CA ILE A 103 -13.52 7.15 -18.76
C ILE A 103 -12.80 8.44 -18.30
N GLN A 104 -13.20 9.00 -17.17
CA GLN A 104 -12.51 10.18 -16.60
C GLN A 104 -11.08 9.86 -16.19
N VAL A 105 -10.82 8.72 -15.53
CA VAL A 105 -9.47 8.25 -15.21
C VAL A 105 -8.64 8.06 -16.47
N LYS A 106 -9.20 7.42 -17.52
CA LYS A 106 -8.53 7.26 -18.82
C LYS A 106 -8.10 8.62 -19.39
N LYS A 107 -9.02 9.58 -19.49
CA LYS A 107 -8.72 10.94 -19.98
C LYS A 107 -7.63 11.63 -19.14
N TYR A 108 -7.74 11.53 -17.82
CA TYR A 108 -6.79 12.10 -16.87
C TYR A 108 -5.37 11.55 -17.06
N VAL A 109 -5.22 10.23 -17.15
CA VAL A 109 -3.91 9.58 -17.36
C VAL A 109 -3.35 9.91 -18.73
N THR A 110 -4.16 9.85 -19.79
CA THR A 110 -3.74 10.25 -21.14
C THR A 110 -3.24 11.70 -21.15
N MET A 111 -3.92 12.61 -20.46
CA MET A 111 -3.49 14.01 -20.37
C MET A 111 -2.12 14.16 -19.70
N ILE A 112 -1.87 13.48 -18.58
CA ILE A 112 -0.57 13.52 -17.89
C ILE A 112 0.55 12.97 -18.78
N LEU A 113 0.32 11.80 -19.39
CA LEU A 113 1.32 11.18 -20.26
C LEU A 113 1.64 12.07 -21.46
N ARG A 114 0.62 12.72 -22.05
CA ARG A 114 0.80 13.66 -23.16
C ARG A 114 1.54 14.93 -22.77
N ILE A 115 1.21 15.57 -21.65
CA ILE A 115 1.92 16.75 -21.14
C ILE A 115 3.42 16.45 -20.97
N LEU A 116 3.74 15.28 -20.42
CA LEU A 116 5.14 14.84 -20.26
C LEU A 116 5.79 14.46 -21.58
N GLY A 117 5.05 13.85 -22.51
CA GLY A 117 5.53 13.49 -23.85
C GLY A 117 5.92 14.69 -24.71
N GLU A 118 5.09 15.74 -24.68
CA GLU A 118 5.25 16.98 -25.47
C GLU A 118 6.31 17.94 -24.90
N ALA A 119 6.70 17.78 -23.64
CA ALA A 119 7.70 18.63 -22.99
C ALA A 119 9.12 18.35 -23.51
N SER A 120 9.91 19.42 -23.67
CA SER A 120 11.34 19.32 -23.95
C SER A 120 12.15 18.96 -22.70
N ASP A 121 13.32 18.36 -22.90
CA ASP A 121 14.24 18.00 -21.80
C ASP A 121 14.61 19.19 -20.91
N ASP A 122 14.74 20.38 -21.47
CA ASP A 122 15.10 21.59 -20.71
C ASP A 122 13.93 22.14 -19.89
N GLU A 123 12.69 21.88 -20.29
CA GLU A 123 11.50 22.16 -19.47
C GLU A 123 11.36 21.15 -18.32
N LEU A 124 11.71 19.88 -18.55
CA LEU A 124 11.63 18.82 -17.55
C LEU A 124 12.71 18.92 -16.46
N LYS A 125 13.91 19.44 -16.77
CA LYS A 125 15.00 19.66 -15.80
C LYS A 125 14.67 20.73 -14.75
N LYS A 126 13.73 21.63 -15.03
CA LYS A 126 13.36 22.72 -14.12
C LYS A 126 12.40 22.21 -13.05
N GLU A 127 12.95 21.56 -12.03
CA GLU A 127 12.22 21.24 -10.80
C GLU A 127 12.03 22.50 -9.96
N ASP A 128 11.18 23.41 -10.46
CA ASP A 128 10.88 24.67 -9.77
C ASP A 128 9.40 24.71 -9.40
N LEU A 129 9.13 24.38 -8.14
CA LEU A 129 7.80 24.50 -7.56
C LEU A 129 7.31 25.95 -7.51
N SER A 130 8.21 26.94 -7.50
CA SER A 130 7.85 28.37 -7.46
C SER A 130 7.40 28.89 -8.82
N GLN A 131 7.80 28.23 -9.90
CA GLN A 131 7.34 28.53 -11.25
C GLN A 131 6.00 27.86 -11.52
N ARG A 132 4.95 28.68 -11.60
CA ARG A 132 3.59 28.20 -11.83
C ARG A 132 3.48 27.44 -13.14
N ASP A 133 4.11 27.91 -14.21
CA ASP A 133 3.93 27.36 -15.56
C ASP A 133 4.97 26.28 -15.92
N SER A 134 5.80 25.85 -14.97
CA SER A 134 6.69 24.70 -15.20
C SER A 134 5.88 23.43 -15.44
N VAL A 135 6.37 22.55 -16.32
CA VAL A 135 5.74 21.25 -16.62
C VAL A 135 5.51 20.45 -15.33
N PHE A 136 6.49 20.48 -14.42
CA PHE A 136 6.39 19.85 -13.11
C PHE A 136 5.19 20.37 -12.31
N SER A 137 5.05 21.69 -12.17
CA SER A 137 3.96 22.32 -11.42
C SER A 137 2.60 22.08 -12.07
N VAL A 138 2.52 22.07 -13.41
CA VAL A 138 1.30 21.76 -14.16
C VAL A 138 0.84 20.32 -13.91
N VAL A 139 1.74 19.35 -14.01
CA VAL A 139 1.43 17.94 -13.74
C VAL A 139 1.07 17.75 -12.26
N LEU A 140 1.80 18.37 -11.34
CA LEU A 140 1.50 18.25 -9.91
C LEU A 140 0.14 18.83 -9.56
N ARG A 141 -0.23 20.02 -10.06
CA ARG A 141 -1.59 20.56 -9.84
C ARG A 141 -2.67 19.67 -10.43
N THR A 142 -2.43 19.11 -11.60
CA THR A 142 -3.35 18.15 -12.24
C THR A 142 -3.58 16.93 -11.33
N VAL A 143 -2.50 16.39 -10.74
CA VAL A 143 -2.57 15.28 -9.77
C VAL A 143 -3.30 15.70 -8.48
N LEU A 144 -3.00 16.88 -7.94
CA LEU A 144 -3.63 17.37 -6.71
C LEU A 144 -5.12 17.63 -6.89
N ALA A 145 -5.54 18.21 -8.01
CA ALA A 145 -6.95 18.43 -8.34
C ALA A 145 -7.72 17.11 -8.42
N PHE A 146 -7.19 16.11 -9.12
CA PHE A 146 -7.85 14.80 -9.25
C PHE A 146 -7.96 14.05 -7.91
N ASN A 147 -6.96 14.20 -7.04
CA ASN A 147 -6.89 13.48 -5.77
C ASN A 147 -7.39 14.31 -4.58
N TRP A 148 -8.11 15.42 -4.82
CA TRP A 148 -8.60 16.29 -3.76
C TRP A 148 -9.40 15.56 -2.68
N PRO A 149 -10.30 14.58 -2.97
CA PRO A 149 -11.12 13.94 -1.93
C PRO A 149 -10.23 13.21 -0.93
N ARG A 150 -9.20 12.51 -1.41
CA ARG A 150 -8.24 11.85 -0.54
C ARG A 150 -7.27 12.81 0.16
N ILE A 151 -6.79 13.83 -0.54
CA ILE A 151 -5.87 14.83 0.04
C ILE A 151 -6.56 15.55 1.20
N SER A 152 -7.85 15.87 1.05
CA SER A 152 -8.67 16.52 2.07
C SER A 152 -8.56 15.82 3.43
N LEU A 153 -8.64 14.48 3.42
CA LEU A 153 -8.57 13.65 4.64
C LEU A 153 -7.19 13.73 5.31
N TYR A 154 -6.11 13.77 4.52
CA TYR A 154 -4.77 13.94 5.07
C TYR A 154 -4.55 15.36 5.61
N VAL A 155 -5.12 16.38 4.98
CA VAL A 155 -5.07 17.78 5.46
C VAL A 155 -5.84 17.90 6.78
N THR A 156 -7.02 17.29 6.90
CA THR A 156 -7.79 17.26 8.15
C THR A 156 -7.03 16.55 9.27
N ALA A 157 -6.44 15.38 9.00
CA ALA A 157 -5.62 14.67 9.97
C ALA A 157 -4.38 15.49 10.38
N LEU A 158 -3.70 16.09 9.41
CA LEU A 158 -2.54 16.97 9.64
C LEU A 158 -2.92 18.13 10.58
N ARG A 159 -4.05 18.80 10.32
CA ARG A 159 -4.56 19.90 11.15
C ARG A 159 -4.82 19.47 12.60
N GLN A 160 -5.40 18.29 12.81
CA GLN A 160 -5.70 17.77 14.14
C GLN A 160 -4.42 17.51 14.94
N HIS A 161 -3.44 16.85 14.34
CA HIS A 161 -2.20 16.49 15.03
C HIS A 161 -1.24 17.66 15.21
N LEU A 162 -1.28 18.66 14.31
CA LEU A 162 -0.46 19.88 14.44
C LEU A 162 -0.69 20.60 15.78
N VAL A 163 -1.95 20.75 16.20
CA VAL A 163 -2.28 21.42 17.47
C VAL A 163 -1.60 20.73 18.65
N PHE A 164 -1.74 19.40 18.73
CA PHE A 164 -1.12 18.61 19.78
C PHE A 164 0.42 18.73 19.77
N CYS A 165 1.03 18.56 18.59
CA CYS A 165 2.49 18.60 18.46
C CYS A 165 3.06 19.97 18.83
N MET A 166 2.33 21.05 18.52
CA MET A 166 2.70 22.41 18.92
C MET A 166 2.63 22.59 20.44
N ASP A 167 1.56 22.15 21.08
CA ASP A 167 1.43 22.20 22.55
C ASP A 167 2.56 21.42 23.22
N ALA A 168 2.93 20.25 22.67
CA ALA A 168 4.06 19.46 23.18
C ALA A 168 5.41 20.21 23.04
N CYS A 169 5.66 20.87 21.91
CA CYS A 169 6.86 21.70 21.73
C CYS A 169 6.87 22.91 22.67
N GLN A 170 5.73 23.53 22.93
CA GLN A 170 5.65 24.71 23.80
C GLN A 170 5.96 24.40 25.27
N ASN A 171 5.74 23.14 25.68
CA ASN A 171 6.08 22.64 27.01
C ASN A 171 7.53 22.08 27.11
N ASP A 172 8.27 22.06 26.00
CA ASP A 172 9.65 21.57 25.92
C ASP A 172 10.59 22.77 25.77
N ALA A 173 11.40 23.03 26.80
CA ALA A 173 12.24 24.23 26.87
C ALA A 173 13.52 24.17 26.00
N SER A 174 13.71 23.10 25.22
CA SER A 174 14.87 22.94 24.33
C SER A 174 14.85 23.93 23.16
N GLU A 175 16.04 24.30 22.66
CA GLU A 175 16.17 25.16 21.48
C GLU A 175 15.61 24.45 20.23
N GLU A 176 15.80 23.14 20.14
CA GLU A 176 15.28 22.30 19.05
C GLU A 176 13.74 22.31 19.03
N ALA A 177 13.08 22.21 20.19
CA ALA A 177 11.62 22.28 20.27
C ALA A 177 11.08 23.67 19.90
N ASN A 178 11.77 24.74 20.30
CA ASN A 178 11.42 26.11 19.93
C ASN A 178 11.55 26.35 18.41
N SER A 179 12.62 25.86 17.79
CA SER A 179 12.78 25.91 16.33
C SER A 179 11.67 25.13 15.63
N ALA A 180 11.39 23.89 16.10
CA ALA A 180 10.35 23.06 15.53
C ALA A 180 8.95 23.69 15.69
N LEU A 181 8.71 24.42 16.78
CA LEU A 181 7.46 25.14 17.00
C LEU A 181 7.22 26.22 15.92
N GLN A 182 8.27 26.95 15.52
CA GLN A 182 8.15 27.94 14.43
C GLN A 182 7.83 27.28 13.08
N ASP A 183 8.47 26.16 12.78
CA ASP A 183 8.19 25.36 11.59
C ASP A 183 6.74 24.84 11.58
N LEU A 184 6.25 24.36 12.72
CA LEU A 184 4.86 23.91 12.91
C LEU A 184 3.86 25.07 12.76
N PHE A 185 4.17 26.27 13.28
CA PHE A 185 3.34 27.46 13.08
C PHE A 185 3.22 27.82 11.59
N GLY A 186 4.34 27.81 10.86
CA GLY A 186 4.37 28.06 9.42
C GLY A 186 3.51 27.05 8.65
N LEU A 187 3.66 25.76 8.96
CA LEU A 187 2.85 24.69 8.37
C LEU A 187 1.36 24.85 8.70
N LYS A 188 1.02 25.14 9.96
CA LYS A 188 -0.36 25.33 10.41
C LYS A 188 -1.06 26.46 9.65
N HIS A 189 -0.38 27.58 9.41
CA HIS A 189 -0.95 28.70 8.67
C HIS A 189 -1.38 28.32 7.25
N VAL A 190 -0.58 27.50 6.55
CA VAL A 190 -0.91 27.01 5.21
C VAL A 190 -2.05 25.99 5.27
N VAL A 191 -2.04 25.09 6.24
CA VAL A 191 -3.11 24.09 6.46
C VAL A 191 -4.45 24.74 6.78
N ASP A 192 -4.48 25.76 7.64
CA ASP A 192 -5.70 26.50 7.99
C ASP A 192 -6.26 27.28 6.79
N ARG A 193 -5.40 27.77 5.90
CA ARG A 193 -5.82 28.42 4.65
C ARG A 193 -6.49 27.42 3.71
N LEU A 194 -5.81 26.32 3.40
CA LEU A 194 -6.36 25.25 2.56
C LEU A 194 -7.68 24.69 3.13
N SER A 195 -7.74 24.48 4.44
CA SER A 195 -8.95 23.96 5.11
C SER A 195 -10.16 24.90 5.02
N ARG A 196 -9.96 26.21 4.89
CA ARG A 196 -11.07 27.18 4.72
C ARG A 196 -11.68 27.09 3.32
N ASP A 197 -10.84 26.84 2.32
CA ASP A 197 -11.25 26.77 0.92
C ASP A 197 -11.87 25.41 0.55
N MET A 198 -11.53 24.34 1.28
CA MET A 198 -12.10 22.99 1.09
C MET A 198 -13.63 22.87 1.26
N LYS A 199 -14.31 23.90 1.79
CA LYS A 199 -15.78 23.88 1.96
C LYS A 199 -16.57 24.25 0.68
N ARG A 200 -15.89 24.54 -0.43
CA ARG A 200 -16.50 24.91 -1.72
C ARG A 200 -15.95 23.97 -2.78
N GLY A 201 -16.62 22.85 -3.03
CA GLY A 201 -16.10 21.77 -3.89
C GLY A 201 -17.11 21.31 -4.93
N ALA A 202 -17.83 22.24 -5.55
CA ALA A 202 -18.91 21.91 -6.48
C ALA A 202 -18.57 22.16 -7.96
N ASP A 203 -17.50 22.91 -8.27
CA ASP A 203 -17.15 23.31 -9.65
C ASP A 203 -15.65 23.10 -10.00
N GLU A 204 -15.31 23.13 -11.29
CA GLU A 204 -13.95 22.98 -11.81
C GLU A 204 -12.99 24.10 -11.32
N ASP A 205 -13.50 25.32 -11.12
CA ASP A 205 -12.71 26.45 -10.60
C ASP A 205 -12.31 26.23 -9.14
N ASP A 206 -13.19 25.64 -8.34
CA ASP A 206 -12.90 25.25 -6.95
C ASP A 206 -11.78 24.21 -6.89
N ASN A 207 -11.78 23.20 -7.78
CA ASN A 207 -10.73 22.19 -7.86
C ASN A 207 -9.38 22.79 -8.25
N ARG A 208 -9.38 23.78 -9.15
CA ARG A 208 -8.15 24.50 -9.55
C ARG A 208 -7.58 25.31 -8.39
N LYS A 209 -8.43 26.05 -7.68
CA LYS A 209 -8.03 26.82 -6.50
C LYS A 209 -7.49 25.91 -5.40
N PHE A 210 -8.16 24.78 -5.14
CA PHE A 210 -7.68 23.77 -4.22
C PHE A 210 -6.28 23.27 -4.61
N ALA A 211 -6.07 22.95 -5.88
CA ALA A 211 -4.78 22.45 -6.35
C ALA A 211 -3.65 23.45 -6.21
N ASP A 212 -3.91 24.75 -6.42
CA ASP A 212 -2.93 25.83 -6.20
C ASP A 212 -2.55 25.96 -4.71
N GLU A 213 -3.52 25.92 -3.80
CA GLU A 213 -3.25 25.98 -2.35
C GLU A 213 -2.57 24.70 -1.82
N ALA A 214 -2.98 23.53 -2.33
CA ALA A 214 -2.34 22.26 -2.03
C ALA A 214 -0.89 22.21 -2.52
N LEU A 215 -0.58 22.83 -3.67
CA LEU A 215 0.79 23.00 -4.15
C LEU A 215 1.62 23.82 -3.17
N GLY A 216 1.08 24.92 -2.63
CA GLY A 216 1.73 25.73 -1.58
C GLY A 216 2.00 24.93 -0.29
N LEU A 217 1.07 24.05 0.10
CA LEU A 217 1.27 23.12 1.21
C LEU A 217 2.44 22.16 0.93
N LEU A 218 2.48 21.54 -0.26
CA LEU A 218 3.54 20.63 -0.64
C LEU A 218 4.92 21.32 -0.73
N GLN A 219 4.97 22.57 -1.19
CA GLN A 219 6.18 23.40 -1.15
C GLN A 219 6.68 23.61 0.29
N THR A 220 5.76 23.85 1.22
CA THR A 220 6.09 24.05 2.63
C THR A 220 6.62 22.76 3.23
N ILE A 221 5.94 21.64 2.99
CA ILE A 221 6.38 20.30 3.43
C ILE A 221 7.74 19.94 2.82
N HIS A 222 7.99 20.25 1.54
CA HIS A 222 9.27 20.04 0.88
C HIS A 222 10.42 20.77 1.59
N LYS A 223 10.23 22.06 1.91
CA LYS A 223 11.22 22.85 2.66
C LYS A 223 11.48 22.27 4.05
N LEU A 224 10.44 21.80 4.74
CA LEU A 224 10.58 21.15 6.04
C LEU A 224 11.34 19.82 5.98
N TYR A 225 11.15 19.04 4.91
CA TYR A 225 11.94 17.83 4.68
C TYR A 225 13.42 18.10 4.36
N GLN A 226 13.75 19.33 3.96
CA GLN A 226 15.13 19.79 3.72
C GLN A 226 15.75 20.51 4.92
N SER A 227 15.00 20.71 6.00
CA SER A 227 15.47 21.39 7.21
C SER A 227 15.75 20.39 8.35
N PRO A 228 16.41 20.82 9.44
CA PRO A 228 16.58 20.00 10.64
C PRO A 228 15.26 19.48 11.24
N PHE A 229 14.12 20.08 10.89
CA PHE A 229 12.79 19.64 11.31
C PHE A 229 12.50 18.18 10.93
N ALA A 230 12.98 17.72 9.78
CA ALA A 230 12.76 16.35 9.31
C ALA A 230 13.28 15.30 10.30
N GLU A 231 14.47 15.57 10.84
CA GLU A 231 15.15 14.72 11.82
C GLU A 231 14.48 14.81 13.20
N PHE A 232 14.11 16.02 13.62
CA PHE A 232 13.33 16.23 14.84
C PHE A 232 12.00 15.46 14.81
N LEU A 233 11.23 15.59 13.73
CA LEU A 233 9.96 14.90 13.53
C LEU A 233 10.14 13.38 13.54
N ARG A 234 11.23 12.87 12.96
CA ARG A 234 11.57 11.44 12.95
C ARG A 234 11.80 10.92 14.36
N GLU A 235 12.56 11.64 15.17
CA GLU A 235 12.88 11.24 16.54
C GLU A 235 11.66 11.33 17.45
N LYS A 236 10.89 12.42 17.40
CA LYS A 236 9.63 12.53 18.17
C LYS A 236 8.64 11.43 17.78
N ALA A 237 8.48 11.13 16.48
CA ALA A 237 7.63 10.03 16.03
C ALA A 237 8.16 8.63 16.44
N ARG A 238 9.46 8.48 16.71
CA ARG A 238 10.03 7.23 17.23
C ARG A 238 9.66 7.04 18.70
N GLN A 239 9.81 8.10 19.51
CA GLN A 239 9.47 8.12 20.93
C GLN A 239 7.96 7.93 21.18
N ASP A 240 7.14 8.49 20.30
CA ASP A 240 5.68 8.46 20.35
C ASP A 240 5.07 7.05 20.10
N ARG A 241 5.86 6.10 19.58
CA ARG A 241 5.41 4.71 19.36
C ARG A 241 5.36 3.87 20.62
N ASP A 242 6.09 4.28 21.66
CA ASP A 242 6.21 3.54 22.92
C ASP A 242 5.12 3.94 23.93
N LEU A 243 4.20 4.84 23.55
CA LEU A 243 3.11 5.32 24.40
C LEU A 243 1.78 4.63 24.05
N ASP A 244 1.00 4.28 25.08
CA ASP A 244 -0.33 3.65 24.95
C ASP A 244 -1.42 4.60 24.37
N ASN A 245 -1.09 5.87 24.07
CA ASN A 245 -2.02 6.90 23.61
C ASN A 245 -1.90 7.19 22.10
N ASP A 246 -2.95 7.78 21.54
CA ASP A 246 -3.06 8.27 20.15
C ASP A 246 -1.74 8.90 19.71
N SER A 247 -0.93 8.23 18.90
CA SER A 247 0.44 8.62 18.52
C SER A 247 0.47 9.85 17.58
N PRO A 248 0.48 11.11 18.08
CA PRO A 248 0.17 12.28 17.26
C PRO A 248 1.35 12.68 16.39
N TRP A 249 2.58 12.51 16.88
CA TRP A 249 3.79 12.74 16.08
C TRP A 249 3.89 11.71 14.97
N THR A 250 3.51 10.46 15.26
CA THR A 250 3.49 9.40 14.26
C THR A 250 2.45 9.66 13.17
N GLU A 251 1.25 10.11 13.54
CA GLU A 251 0.19 10.46 12.58
C GLU A 251 0.49 11.77 11.83
N LEU A 252 1.10 12.78 12.47
CA LEU A 252 1.60 14.00 11.83
C LEU A 252 2.60 13.63 10.72
N ARG A 253 3.62 12.83 11.08
CA ARG A 253 4.62 12.34 10.12
C ARG A 253 3.99 11.50 9.02
N HIS A 254 2.99 10.68 9.34
CA HIS A 254 2.25 9.89 8.35
C HIS A 254 1.53 10.80 7.36
N ALA A 255 0.73 11.76 7.83
CA ALA A 255 -0.03 12.68 6.98
C ALA A 255 0.90 13.53 6.10
N MET A 256 1.97 14.10 6.66
CA MET A 256 2.99 14.83 5.89
C MET A 256 3.62 13.96 4.80
N GLY A 257 4.00 12.73 5.13
CA GLY A 257 4.58 11.79 4.17
C GLY A 257 3.60 11.40 3.06
N ARG A 258 2.31 11.20 3.39
CA ARG A 258 1.27 10.91 2.38
C ARG A 258 1.05 12.09 1.43
N LEU A 259 1.04 13.32 1.94
CA LEU A 259 0.93 14.52 1.10
C LEU A 259 2.16 14.71 0.22
N TYR A 260 3.36 14.59 0.79
CA TYR A 260 4.61 14.74 0.06
C TYR A 260 4.85 13.63 -0.98
N SER A 261 4.21 12.47 -0.81
CA SER A 261 4.31 11.38 -1.79
C SER A 261 3.78 11.75 -3.18
N TYR A 262 2.89 12.73 -3.31
CA TYR A 262 2.44 13.23 -4.62
C TYR A 262 3.54 14.01 -5.35
N TYR A 263 4.31 14.82 -4.62
CA TYR A 263 5.49 15.50 -5.16
C TYR A 263 6.52 14.49 -5.68
N ILE A 264 6.87 13.50 -4.85
CA ILE A 264 7.78 12.41 -5.25
C ILE A 264 7.24 11.63 -6.45
N THR A 265 5.93 11.43 -6.52
CA THR A 265 5.30 10.74 -7.65
C THR A 265 5.53 11.49 -8.95
N VAL A 266 5.31 12.81 -8.99
CA VAL A 266 5.57 13.61 -10.20
C VAL A 266 7.04 13.61 -10.57
N LYS A 267 7.96 13.66 -9.59
CA LYS A 267 9.40 13.48 -9.83
C LYS A 267 9.69 12.17 -10.55
N VAL A 268 9.10 11.06 -10.10
CA VAL A 268 9.27 9.74 -10.74
C VAL A 268 8.73 9.75 -12.17
N LEU A 269 7.58 10.37 -12.42
CA LEU A 269 7.02 10.46 -13.78
C LEU A 269 7.95 11.24 -14.72
N VAL A 270 8.43 12.41 -14.29
CA VAL A 270 9.37 13.25 -15.04
C VAL A 270 10.70 12.53 -15.27
N ALA A 271 11.28 11.94 -14.23
CA ALA A 271 12.54 11.21 -14.35
C ALA A 271 12.41 9.96 -15.25
N THR A 272 11.24 9.29 -15.24
CA THR A 272 10.96 8.20 -16.18
C THR A 272 10.90 8.72 -17.61
N ARG A 273 10.20 9.84 -17.84
CA ARG A 273 10.12 10.50 -19.16
C ARG A 273 11.49 10.88 -19.71
N MET A 274 12.37 11.42 -18.87
CA MET A 274 13.73 11.79 -19.29
C MET A 274 14.61 10.57 -19.61
N ARG A 275 14.35 9.43 -18.98
CA ARG A 275 15.12 8.20 -19.23
C ARG A 275 14.58 7.39 -20.40
N ARG A 276 13.26 7.46 -20.62
CA ARG A 276 12.48 6.56 -21.47
C ARG A 276 11.38 7.34 -22.18
N GLU A 277 11.79 8.09 -23.18
CA GLU A 277 10.89 8.94 -23.96
C GLU A 277 9.80 8.11 -24.66
N GLU A 278 10.12 6.88 -25.04
CA GLU A 278 9.20 6.00 -25.79
C GLU A 278 7.94 5.66 -24.98
N LEU A 279 8.02 5.65 -23.64
CA LEU A 279 6.86 5.43 -22.77
C LEU A 279 5.84 6.57 -22.84
N PHE A 280 6.21 7.72 -23.41
CA PHE A 280 5.39 8.93 -23.50
C PHE A 280 5.20 9.38 -24.95
N ALA A 281 5.38 8.47 -25.91
CA ALA A 281 5.19 8.74 -27.32
C ALA A 281 3.73 9.15 -27.65
N GLN A 282 3.52 9.71 -28.83
CA GLN A 282 2.20 10.20 -29.25
C GLN A 282 1.19 9.08 -29.54
N ASP A 283 1.66 7.89 -29.88
CA ASP A 283 0.87 6.72 -30.27
C ASP A 283 0.54 5.77 -29.11
N ILE A 284 0.72 6.22 -27.87
CA ILE A 284 0.35 5.42 -26.69
C ILE A 284 -1.16 5.26 -26.57
N GLU A 285 -1.58 4.08 -26.12
CA GLU A 285 -2.97 3.79 -25.81
C GLU A 285 -3.17 3.73 -24.30
N VAL A 286 -4.33 4.20 -23.82
CA VAL A 286 -4.75 4.03 -22.43
C VAL A 286 -6.10 3.33 -22.42
N ASN A 287 -6.19 2.15 -21.84
CA ASN A 287 -7.42 1.35 -21.80
C ASN A 287 -7.75 0.91 -20.37
N PHE A 288 -9.02 0.63 -20.13
CA PHE A 288 -9.48 0.20 -18.82
C PHE A 288 -10.26 -1.09 -18.89
N VAL A 289 -10.14 -1.88 -17.83
CA VAL A 289 -10.98 -3.03 -17.53
C VAL A 289 -12.15 -2.55 -16.66
N PRO A 290 -13.41 -2.92 -16.96
CA PRO A 290 -14.53 -2.62 -16.09
C PRO A 290 -14.29 -3.11 -14.66
N SER A 291 -14.69 -2.32 -13.67
CA SER A 291 -14.65 -2.72 -12.26
C SER A 291 -15.52 -3.96 -12.05
N SER A 292 -15.12 -4.84 -11.14
CA SER A 292 -15.95 -5.98 -10.80
C SER A 292 -17.20 -5.55 -10.02
N GLY A 293 -18.33 -6.18 -10.34
CA GLY A 293 -19.56 -6.00 -9.56
C GLY A 293 -19.52 -6.78 -8.23
N PRO A 294 -20.34 -6.37 -7.25
CA PRO A 294 -20.49 -7.11 -6.00
C PRO A 294 -21.01 -8.53 -6.31
N GLY A 295 -20.32 -9.53 -5.77
CA GLY A 295 -20.73 -10.93 -5.88
C GLY A 295 -21.75 -11.33 -4.82
N ASP A 296 -22.28 -12.56 -4.95
CA ASP A 296 -23.19 -13.13 -3.96
C ASP A 296 -22.55 -13.25 -2.58
N THR A 297 -23.34 -12.97 -1.55
CA THR A 297 -22.94 -13.21 -0.16
C THR A 297 -22.73 -14.71 0.08
N PRO A 298 -21.56 -15.15 0.58
CA PRO A 298 -21.33 -16.53 0.96
C PRO A 298 -22.22 -16.96 2.14
N SER A 299 -22.91 -18.09 2.00
CA SER A 299 -23.53 -18.76 3.16
C SER A 299 -22.43 -19.31 4.08
N MET A 300 -22.51 -19.05 5.38
CA MET A 300 -21.47 -19.42 6.35
C MET A 300 -22.07 -19.84 7.69
N ARG A 301 -21.31 -20.62 8.43
CA ARG A 301 -21.54 -20.88 9.86
C ARG A 301 -21.31 -19.61 10.66
N ARG A 302 -22.06 -19.50 11.75
CA ARG A 302 -22.21 -18.28 12.53
C ARG A 302 -21.46 -18.33 13.87
N THR A 303 -20.74 -19.42 14.14
CA THR A 303 -20.05 -19.64 15.42
C THR A 303 -18.62 -20.07 15.20
N SER A 304 -17.72 -19.64 16.10
CA SER A 304 -16.32 -20.03 16.15
C SER A 304 -16.13 -21.55 16.18
N ASP A 305 -16.91 -22.27 16.99
CA ASP A 305 -16.89 -23.75 17.03
C ASP A 305 -17.30 -24.38 15.70
N GLY A 306 -18.35 -23.86 15.06
CA GLY A 306 -18.81 -24.34 13.76
C GLY A 306 -17.75 -24.17 12.66
N ILE A 307 -17.05 -23.03 12.67
CA ILE A 307 -15.96 -22.73 11.74
C ILE A 307 -14.73 -23.58 12.05
N ALA A 308 -14.32 -23.68 13.32
CA ALA A 308 -13.17 -24.49 13.74
C ALA A 308 -13.34 -25.97 13.37
N LYS A 309 -14.55 -26.53 13.55
CA LYS A 309 -14.91 -27.88 13.08
C LYS A 309 -14.75 -28.07 11.56
N ARG A 310 -14.89 -27.02 10.75
CA ARG A 310 -14.64 -27.09 9.29
C ARG A 310 -13.17 -26.93 8.94
N MET A 311 -12.44 -26.15 9.74
CA MET A 311 -11.03 -25.88 9.50
C MET A 311 -10.17 -27.13 9.71
N THR A 312 -10.45 -27.93 10.74
CA THR A 312 -9.65 -29.11 11.08
C THR A 312 -10.49 -30.22 11.69
N SER A 313 -10.10 -31.47 11.39
CA SER A 313 -10.59 -32.66 12.07
C SER A 313 -9.81 -32.98 13.35
N ASN A 314 -8.67 -32.33 13.59
CA ASN A 314 -7.85 -32.54 14.78
C ASN A 314 -8.49 -31.88 16.01
N VAL A 315 -8.87 -32.71 16.99
CA VAL A 315 -9.54 -32.27 18.21
C VAL A 315 -8.68 -31.30 19.03
N ALA A 316 -7.39 -31.57 19.16
CA ALA A 316 -6.48 -30.72 19.94
C ALA A 316 -6.31 -29.33 19.30
N GLN A 317 -6.20 -29.26 17.96
CA GLN A 317 -6.16 -27.98 17.25
C GLN A 317 -7.48 -27.20 17.40
N ARG A 318 -8.62 -27.90 17.34
CA ARG A 318 -9.94 -27.29 17.54
C ARG A 318 -10.07 -26.72 18.94
N GLU A 319 -9.68 -27.47 19.97
CA GLU A 319 -9.68 -27.01 21.36
C GLU A 319 -8.72 -25.83 21.56
N ALA A 320 -7.56 -25.82 20.92
CA ALA A 320 -6.64 -24.69 20.97
C ALA A 320 -7.26 -23.41 20.39
N ILE A 321 -7.92 -23.49 19.22
CA ILE A 321 -8.65 -22.36 18.62
C ILE A 321 -9.70 -21.83 19.61
N LEU A 322 -10.51 -22.73 20.16
CA LEU A 322 -11.61 -22.38 21.06
C LEU A 322 -11.13 -21.75 22.37
N ARG A 323 -10.07 -22.28 22.97
CA ARG A 323 -9.42 -21.69 24.15
C ARG A 323 -8.85 -20.31 23.85
N TYR A 324 -8.24 -20.13 22.68
CA TYR A 324 -7.71 -18.83 22.29
C TYR A 324 -8.82 -17.81 22.11
N VAL A 325 -9.92 -18.16 21.42
CA VAL A 325 -11.11 -17.30 21.29
C VAL A 325 -11.68 -16.92 22.66
N ASP A 326 -11.73 -17.85 23.62
CA ASP A 326 -12.17 -17.57 25.00
C ASP A 326 -11.24 -16.59 25.73
N SER A 327 -9.93 -16.65 25.43
CA SER A 327 -8.93 -15.78 26.04
C SER A 327 -8.91 -14.35 25.47
N LEU A 328 -9.57 -14.11 24.33
CA LEU A 328 -9.66 -12.77 23.74
C LEU A 328 -10.40 -11.85 24.70
N HIS A 329 -9.96 -10.58 24.79
CA HIS A 329 -10.57 -9.61 25.70
C HIS A 329 -12.05 -9.33 25.41
N VAL A 330 -12.53 -9.62 24.20
CA VAL A 330 -13.94 -9.49 23.80
C VAL A 330 -14.80 -10.65 24.32
N GLY A 331 -14.19 -11.79 24.64
CA GLY A 331 -14.88 -13.04 24.94
C GLY A 331 -15.54 -13.69 23.71
N ARG A 332 -15.89 -14.97 23.84
CA ARG A 332 -16.45 -15.77 22.72
C ARG A 332 -17.78 -15.26 22.22
N ASP A 333 -18.71 -14.87 23.09
CA ASP A 333 -20.06 -14.46 22.67
C ASP A 333 -20.03 -13.23 21.77
N ARG A 334 -19.18 -12.23 22.11
CA ARG A 334 -18.99 -11.05 21.26
C ARG A 334 -18.24 -11.40 19.98
N PHE A 335 -17.23 -12.26 20.04
CA PHE A 335 -16.52 -12.73 18.85
C PHE A 335 -17.45 -13.43 17.85
N ASP A 336 -18.33 -14.32 18.33
CA ASP A 336 -19.33 -15.01 17.50
C ASP A 336 -20.38 -14.04 16.93
N LYS A 337 -20.76 -13.00 17.70
CA LYS A 337 -21.59 -11.91 17.19
C LYS A 337 -20.87 -11.14 16.07
N ASP A 338 -19.60 -10.80 16.25
CA ASP A 338 -18.81 -10.10 15.23
C ASP A 338 -18.67 -10.95 13.95
N LEU A 339 -18.48 -12.27 14.08
CA LEU A 339 -18.54 -13.19 12.94
C LEU A 339 -19.89 -13.09 12.22
N LEU A 340 -21.00 -13.21 12.97
CA LEU A 340 -22.34 -13.14 12.43
C LEU A 340 -22.59 -11.83 11.67
N ASP A 341 -22.23 -10.70 12.26
CA ASP A 341 -22.42 -9.37 11.68
C ASP A 341 -21.63 -9.24 10.36
N LYS A 342 -20.39 -9.76 10.31
CA LYS A 342 -19.58 -9.76 9.08
C LYS A 342 -20.05 -10.75 8.02
N THR A 343 -20.94 -11.68 8.34
CA THR A 343 -21.54 -12.61 7.38
C THR A 343 -22.88 -12.14 6.81
N GLN A 344 -23.44 -11.03 7.30
CA GLN A 344 -24.72 -10.52 6.81
C GLN A 344 -24.63 -10.02 5.37
N PRO A 345 -25.68 -10.20 4.53
CA PRO A 345 -25.66 -9.75 3.13
C PRO A 345 -25.29 -8.29 2.94
N LYS A 346 -25.80 -7.40 3.79
CA LYS A 346 -25.46 -5.96 3.77
C LYS A 346 -24.00 -5.66 4.09
N CYS A 347 -23.34 -6.53 4.85
CA CYS A 347 -21.96 -6.35 5.30
C CYS A 347 -20.96 -7.10 4.41
N PHE A 348 -21.41 -8.09 3.63
CA PHE A 348 -20.54 -8.94 2.83
C PHE A 348 -21.00 -9.05 1.38
N GLN A 349 -20.49 -8.11 0.59
CA GLN A 349 -20.57 -8.07 -0.86
C GLN A 349 -19.15 -8.14 -1.41
N PRO A 350 -18.64 -9.34 -1.73
CA PRO A 350 -17.26 -9.49 -2.17
C PRO A 350 -17.04 -8.91 -3.58
N ILE A 351 -15.87 -8.31 -3.79
CA ILE A 351 -15.43 -7.82 -5.10
C ILE A 351 -14.10 -8.46 -5.51
N VAL A 352 -13.83 -8.49 -6.82
CA VAL A 352 -12.50 -8.80 -7.35
C VAL A 352 -11.69 -7.52 -7.28
N HIS A 353 -10.60 -7.54 -6.53
CA HIS A 353 -9.71 -6.37 -6.41
C HIS A 353 -9.01 -6.06 -7.74
N ALA A 354 -8.69 -4.79 -7.96
CA ALA A 354 -8.13 -4.25 -9.18
C ALA A 354 -6.92 -5.03 -9.72
N GLU A 355 -5.97 -5.43 -8.87
CA GLU A 355 -4.77 -6.15 -9.32
C GLU A 355 -5.13 -7.49 -9.98
N ILE A 356 -6.08 -8.21 -9.37
CA ILE A 356 -6.52 -9.51 -9.85
C ILE A 356 -7.46 -9.35 -11.05
N ASN A 357 -8.33 -8.34 -11.04
CA ASN A 357 -9.23 -8.06 -12.17
C ASN A 357 -8.43 -7.73 -13.44
N LEU A 358 -7.34 -6.97 -13.29
CA LEU A 358 -6.44 -6.66 -14.41
C LEU A 358 -5.70 -7.91 -14.91
N LEU A 359 -5.17 -8.74 -13.99
CA LEU A 359 -4.52 -10.00 -14.36
C LEU A 359 -5.49 -10.92 -15.12
N ASP A 360 -6.70 -11.11 -14.60
CA ASP A 360 -7.73 -11.95 -15.22
C ASP A 360 -8.09 -11.49 -16.63
N SER A 361 -8.26 -10.18 -16.82
CA SER A 361 -8.51 -9.60 -18.15
C SER A 361 -7.38 -9.88 -19.14
N ILE A 362 -6.11 -9.73 -18.73
CA ILE A 362 -4.94 -9.99 -19.57
C ILE A 362 -4.84 -11.49 -19.93
N LEU A 363 -5.09 -12.36 -18.96
CA LEU A 363 -5.02 -13.81 -19.15
C LEU A 363 -6.16 -14.32 -20.04
N ARG A 364 -7.37 -13.79 -19.88
CA ARG A 364 -8.53 -14.17 -20.71
C ARG A 364 -8.33 -13.79 -22.17
N GLU A 365 -7.82 -12.59 -22.46
CA GLU A 365 -7.49 -12.19 -23.83
C GLU A 365 -6.48 -13.14 -24.48
N GLY A 366 -5.47 -13.60 -23.73
CA GLY A 366 -4.51 -14.58 -24.22
C GLY A 366 -5.04 -16.02 -24.38
N ARG A 367 -6.29 -16.30 -23.99
CA ARG A 367 -7.00 -17.56 -24.30
C ARG A 367 -7.88 -17.42 -25.53
N GLU A 368 -8.44 -16.23 -25.75
CA GLU A 368 -9.31 -15.91 -26.89
C GLU A 368 -8.53 -15.64 -28.18
N SER A 369 -7.28 -15.18 -28.04
CA SER A 369 -6.36 -14.88 -29.15
C SER A 369 -5.21 -15.91 -29.21
N ASP A 370 -4.76 -16.26 -30.42
CA ASP A 370 -3.55 -17.08 -30.65
C ASP A 370 -2.27 -16.38 -30.14
N GLU A 371 -2.31 -15.06 -29.94
CA GLU A 371 -1.24 -14.28 -29.32
C GLU A 371 -1.64 -13.77 -27.93
N ARG A 372 -0.81 -14.07 -26.93
CA ARG A 372 -0.94 -13.51 -25.57
C ARG A 372 -0.54 -12.04 -25.56
N PRO A 373 -1.22 -11.17 -24.79
CA PRO A 373 -0.79 -9.79 -24.61
C PRO A 373 0.65 -9.74 -24.08
N ARG A 374 1.55 -9.13 -24.84
CA ARG A 374 2.96 -9.01 -24.48
C ARG A 374 3.14 -7.87 -23.48
N PHE A 375 3.81 -8.14 -22.35
CA PHE A 375 4.21 -7.07 -21.44
C PHE A 375 5.34 -6.24 -22.07
N TYR A 376 5.34 -4.95 -21.78
CA TYR A 376 6.36 -4.04 -22.27
C TYR A 376 7.77 -4.48 -21.84
N ARG A 377 8.62 -4.77 -22.84
CA ARG A 377 9.98 -5.29 -22.67
C ARG A 377 10.09 -6.33 -21.54
N GLU A 378 9.28 -7.39 -21.64
CA GLU A 378 9.23 -8.47 -20.62
C GLU A 378 10.62 -9.03 -20.26
N GLY A 379 11.55 -9.14 -21.23
CA GLY A 379 12.92 -9.59 -20.96
C GLY A 379 13.72 -8.68 -20.02
N ASP A 380 13.48 -7.36 -20.08
CA ASP A 380 14.20 -6.37 -19.28
C ASP A 380 13.53 -6.15 -17.90
N PHE A 381 12.19 -6.14 -17.87
CA PHE A 381 11.41 -5.71 -16.70
C PHE A 381 10.61 -6.82 -16.01
N GLY A 382 10.47 -7.97 -16.68
CA GLY A 382 9.51 -9.01 -16.33
C GLY A 382 8.07 -8.58 -16.58
N ARG A 383 7.12 -9.50 -16.41
CA ARG A 383 5.70 -9.15 -16.39
C ARG A 383 5.38 -8.55 -15.03
N TYR A 384 4.78 -7.37 -15.01
CA TYR A 384 4.55 -6.64 -13.78
C TYR A 384 3.20 -5.92 -13.79
N ILE A 385 2.45 -6.08 -12.70
CA ILE A 385 1.26 -5.28 -12.40
C ILE A 385 1.59 -4.37 -11.22
N GLY A 386 1.61 -3.06 -11.50
CA GLY A 386 1.75 -2.04 -10.47
C GLY A 386 0.41 -1.68 -9.86
N CYS A 387 0.42 -1.19 -8.61
CA CYS A 387 -0.80 -0.79 -7.89
C CYS A 387 -0.53 0.40 -6.97
N SER A 388 -1.57 1.22 -6.76
CA SER A 388 -1.54 2.42 -5.90
C SER A 388 -1.03 2.13 -4.48
N LYS A 389 -1.26 0.91 -4.01
CA LYS A 389 -0.80 0.38 -2.72
C LYS A 389 -0.19 -1.01 -2.93
N PRO A 390 0.62 -1.50 -1.98
CA PRO A 390 1.01 -2.90 -1.98
C PRO A 390 -0.22 -3.79 -1.92
N THR A 391 -0.10 -5.03 -2.38
CA THR A 391 -1.23 -5.94 -2.47
C THR A 391 -1.78 -6.28 -1.08
N CYS A 392 -3.10 -6.50 -0.98
CA CYS A 392 -3.65 -7.08 0.24
C CYS A 392 -3.22 -8.54 0.43
N ARG A 393 -3.44 -9.12 1.62
CA ARG A 393 -3.03 -10.50 1.91
C ARG A 393 -3.61 -11.50 0.90
N LEU A 394 -4.90 -11.37 0.57
CA LEU A 394 -5.56 -12.28 -0.37
C LEU A 394 -5.09 -12.08 -1.81
N CYS A 395 -4.85 -10.83 -2.24
CA CYS A 395 -4.22 -10.57 -3.52
C CYS A 395 -2.82 -11.21 -3.59
N GLY A 396 -1.98 -11.00 -2.56
CA GLY A 396 -0.65 -11.60 -2.50
C GLY A 396 -0.68 -13.13 -2.59
N LEU A 397 -1.57 -13.78 -1.84
CA LEU A 397 -1.76 -15.23 -1.89
C LEU A 397 -2.27 -15.72 -3.25
N TYR A 398 -3.15 -14.95 -3.91
CA TYR A 398 -3.65 -15.28 -5.24
C TYR A 398 -2.51 -15.31 -6.26
N PHE A 399 -1.70 -14.25 -6.34
CA PHE A 399 -0.54 -14.18 -7.24
C PHE A 399 0.48 -15.30 -6.96
N GLN A 400 0.72 -15.65 -5.70
CA GLN A 400 1.61 -16.76 -5.31
C GLN A 400 1.04 -18.14 -5.69
N SER A 401 -0.28 -18.29 -5.67
CA SER A 401 -0.96 -19.57 -5.93
C SER A 401 -1.24 -19.81 -7.42
N HIS A 402 -1.19 -18.75 -8.23
CA HIS A 402 -1.54 -18.76 -9.65
C HIS A 402 -0.56 -19.61 -10.47
N PRO A 403 -1.03 -20.53 -11.34
CA PRO A 403 -0.16 -21.40 -12.11
C PRO A 403 0.61 -20.68 -13.22
N THR A 404 0.14 -19.52 -13.70
CA THR A 404 0.92 -18.66 -14.60
C THR A 404 2.01 -17.94 -13.79
N ALA A 405 3.04 -18.69 -13.40
CA ALA A 405 4.23 -18.16 -12.78
C ALA A 405 4.80 -17.04 -13.67
N GLY A 406 5.05 -15.88 -13.06
CA GLY A 406 5.88 -14.83 -13.65
C GLY A 406 5.23 -13.46 -13.88
N VAL A 407 4.01 -13.21 -13.40
CA VAL A 407 3.52 -11.83 -13.22
C VAL A 407 3.81 -11.37 -11.80
N ASP A 408 4.73 -10.44 -11.66
CA ASP A 408 5.11 -9.85 -10.38
C ASP A 408 4.16 -8.72 -9.97
N VAL A 409 4.01 -8.54 -8.67
CA VAL A 409 3.27 -7.43 -8.04
C VAL A 409 4.07 -6.87 -6.88
N ARG A 410 3.62 -5.73 -6.35
CA ARG A 410 4.18 -5.18 -5.10
C ARG A 410 4.04 -6.18 -3.94
N PRO A 411 5.06 -6.33 -3.07
CA PRO A 411 4.98 -7.18 -1.88
C PRO A 411 3.79 -6.83 -0.99
N SER A 412 3.09 -7.83 -0.47
CA SER A 412 1.84 -7.58 0.25
C SER A 412 2.02 -6.77 1.54
N HIS A 413 1.11 -5.83 1.82
CA HIS A 413 1.07 -5.15 3.11
C HIS A 413 0.52 -6.02 4.25
N GLN A 414 0.03 -7.24 3.96
CA GLN A 414 -0.45 -8.24 4.92
C GLN A 414 -1.79 -7.96 5.62
N ASN A 415 -2.51 -6.87 5.27
CA ASN A 415 -3.87 -6.67 5.81
C ASN A 415 -4.85 -7.54 5.03
N LEU A 416 -5.83 -8.06 5.76
CA LEU A 416 -6.86 -8.95 5.26
C LEU A 416 -8.15 -8.17 4.99
N TYR A 417 -8.66 -8.24 3.77
CA TYR A 417 -9.97 -7.68 3.40
C TYR A 417 -10.91 -8.85 3.08
N TYR A 418 -11.86 -9.12 3.96
CA TYR A 418 -12.74 -10.28 3.82
C TYR A 418 -13.75 -10.14 2.68
N LYS A 419 -14.05 -8.91 2.21
CA LYS A 419 -14.91 -8.61 1.04
C LYS A 419 -14.21 -8.89 -0.31
N TRP A 420 -13.40 -9.94 -0.37
CA TRP A 420 -12.62 -10.32 -1.54
C TRP A 420 -13.22 -11.55 -2.22
N ARG A 421 -13.14 -11.65 -3.55
CA ARG A 421 -13.42 -12.90 -4.30
C ARG A 421 -12.41 -13.13 -5.42
N ALA A 422 -12.28 -14.39 -5.81
CA ALA A 422 -11.58 -14.77 -7.02
C ALA A 422 -12.34 -14.29 -8.28
N PRO A 423 -11.66 -14.16 -9.43
CA PRO A 423 -12.30 -13.81 -10.70
C PRO A 423 -13.49 -14.68 -11.06
N ASP A 424 -14.40 -14.07 -11.81
CA ASP A 424 -15.51 -14.76 -12.44
C ASP A 424 -15.00 -15.67 -13.55
N VAL A 425 -15.62 -16.84 -13.67
CA VAL A 425 -15.38 -17.78 -14.77
C VAL A 425 -16.71 -17.95 -15.48
N TYR A 426 -16.70 -17.78 -16.79
CA TYR A 426 -17.85 -17.91 -17.65
C TYR A 426 -17.82 -19.26 -18.37
N LYS A 427 -18.98 -19.75 -18.83
CA LYS A 427 -19.05 -21.02 -19.57
C LYS A 427 -18.14 -21.05 -20.81
N HIS A 428 -17.92 -19.90 -21.45
CA HIS A 428 -17.04 -19.81 -22.62
C HIS A 428 -15.54 -19.86 -22.27
N ASP A 429 -15.16 -19.63 -21.01
CA ASP A 429 -13.76 -19.71 -20.57
C ASP A 429 -13.25 -21.18 -20.54
N GLY A 430 -14.15 -22.16 -20.67
CA GLY A 430 -13.82 -23.59 -20.65
C GLY A 430 -13.74 -24.19 -19.24
N LEU A 431 -13.64 -25.53 -19.18
CA LEU A 431 -13.59 -26.28 -17.93
C LEU A 431 -12.27 -26.05 -17.18
N GLU A 432 -11.18 -25.87 -17.94
CA GLU A 432 -9.83 -25.64 -17.44
C GLU A 432 -9.75 -24.37 -16.58
N ALA A 433 -10.47 -23.32 -16.97
CA ALA A 433 -10.55 -22.08 -16.20
C ALA A 433 -11.17 -22.28 -14.81
N ASP A 434 -12.23 -23.09 -14.72
CA ASP A 434 -12.86 -23.40 -13.42
C ASP A 434 -11.99 -24.34 -12.57
N ILE A 435 -11.33 -25.31 -13.19
CA ILE A 435 -10.33 -26.17 -12.51
C ILE A 435 -9.20 -25.31 -11.93
N GLU A 436 -8.67 -24.38 -12.72
CA GLU A 436 -7.62 -23.45 -12.29
C GLU A 436 -8.07 -22.59 -11.12
N ARG A 437 -9.22 -21.91 -11.23
CA ARG A 437 -9.79 -21.08 -10.16
C ARG A 437 -9.94 -21.88 -8.86
N LYS A 438 -10.47 -23.10 -8.94
CA LYS A 438 -10.62 -23.99 -7.77
C LYS A 438 -9.28 -24.40 -7.18
N GLY A 439 -8.30 -24.73 -8.02
CA GLY A 439 -6.94 -25.06 -7.60
C GLY A 439 -6.24 -23.91 -6.89
N ILE A 440 -6.40 -22.68 -7.38
CA ILE A 440 -5.87 -21.46 -6.73
C ILE A 440 -6.52 -21.28 -5.36
N LEU A 441 -7.85 -21.35 -5.27
CA LEU A 441 -8.57 -21.19 -4.01
C LEU A 441 -8.20 -22.23 -2.96
N GLU A 442 -7.96 -23.49 -3.36
CA GLU A 442 -7.51 -24.55 -2.44
C GLU A 442 -6.09 -24.30 -1.92
N LYS A 443 -5.15 -23.83 -2.77
CA LYS A 443 -3.80 -23.43 -2.32
C LYS A 443 -3.86 -22.26 -1.33
N MET A 444 -4.62 -21.23 -1.66
CA MET A 444 -4.84 -20.08 -0.78
C MET A 444 -5.47 -20.50 0.55
N LEU A 445 -6.47 -21.40 0.52
CA LEU A 445 -7.14 -21.93 1.70
C LEU A 445 -6.15 -22.62 2.65
N ASN A 446 -5.22 -23.42 2.14
CA ASN A 446 -4.22 -24.08 2.98
C ASN A 446 -3.34 -23.04 3.70
N ALA A 447 -2.85 -22.04 2.99
CA ALA A 447 -2.07 -20.95 3.59
C ALA A 447 -2.87 -20.15 4.65
N ILE A 448 -4.16 -19.89 4.41
CA ILE A 448 -5.04 -19.19 5.36
C ILE A 448 -5.27 -20.05 6.61
N ARG A 449 -5.44 -21.36 6.46
CA ARG A 449 -5.59 -22.28 7.60
C ARG A 449 -4.33 -22.32 8.45
N GLU A 450 -3.17 -22.49 7.83
CA GLU A 450 -1.87 -22.45 8.50
C GLU A 450 -1.69 -21.14 9.29
N GLU A 451 -2.03 -20.02 8.67
CA GLU A 451 -1.96 -18.71 9.33
C GLU A 451 -2.92 -18.60 10.53
N ASN A 452 -4.14 -19.13 10.44
CA ASN A 452 -5.05 -19.17 11.59
C ASN A 452 -4.44 -19.97 12.75
N PHE A 453 -3.85 -21.15 12.47
CA PHE A 453 -3.20 -21.95 13.51
C PHE A 453 -1.99 -21.24 14.10
N ARG A 454 -1.17 -20.60 13.26
CA ARG A 454 -0.01 -19.82 13.69
C ARG A 454 -0.43 -18.68 14.63
N VAL A 455 -1.45 -17.89 14.27
CA VAL A 455 -1.96 -16.80 15.12
C VAL A 455 -2.48 -17.32 16.46
N VAL A 456 -3.15 -18.47 16.47
CA VAL A 456 -3.64 -19.11 17.70
C VAL A 456 -2.48 -19.61 18.58
N GLN A 457 -1.42 -20.14 17.97
CA GLN A 457 -0.24 -20.65 18.69
C GLN A 457 0.66 -19.53 19.22
N ASP A 458 0.99 -18.57 18.36
CA ASP A 458 1.94 -17.49 18.67
C ASP A 458 1.28 -16.30 19.39
N GLN A 459 -0.06 -16.25 19.40
CA GLN A 459 -0.87 -15.13 19.90
C GLN A 459 -0.48 -13.76 19.28
N ALA A 460 0.16 -13.78 18.11
CA ALA A 460 0.75 -12.62 17.47
C ALA A 460 0.15 -12.39 16.07
N PRO A 461 -1.07 -11.83 15.97
CA PRO A 461 -1.66 -11.51 14.67
C PRO A 461 -0.86 -10.41 13.96
N VAL A 462 -0.57 -10.64 12.68
CA VAL A 462 0.09 -9.65 11.83
C VAL A 462 -0.95 -8.76 11.18
N ARG A 463 -1.02 -7.49 11.59
CA ARG A 463 -1.80 -6.43 10.92
C ARG A 463 -1.08 -5.11 11.00
N LYS A 464 -1.36 -4.23 10.03
CA LYS A 464 -0.89 -2.85 10.00
C LYS A 464 -2.06 -1.89 10.13
N ARG A 465 -1.84 -0.79 10.87
CA ARG A 465 -2.83 0.29 11.02
C ARG A 465 -3.09 0.99 9.69
N HIS A 466 -2.02 1.28 8.95
CA HIS A 466 -2.09 1.85 7.60
C HIS A 466 -1.72 0.79 6.56
N ASP A 467 -2.56 0.64 5.53
CA ASP A 467 -2.37 -0.28 4.40
C ASP A 467 -1.33 0.21 3.38
N SER A 468 -0.94 1.47 3.48
CA SER A 468 0.00 2.12 2.60
C SER A 468 1.43 1.82 3.07
N HIS A 469 2.06 0.79 2.49
CA HIS A 469 3.52 0.77 2.40
C HIS A 469 3.93 1.45 1.09
N THR A 470 4.80 2.43 1.17
CA THR A 470 5.78 2.63 0.12
C THR A 470 6.97 1.74 0.52
N SER A 471 7.39 0.86 -0.37
CA SER A 471 8.54 -0.05 -0.17
C SER A 471 9.76 0.60 -0.84
N PRO A 472 11.00 0.20 -0.56
CA PRO A 472 11.91 1.13 0.10
C PRO A 472 12.63 2.14 -0.80
N SER A 473 12.88 3.31 -0.20
CA SER A 473 14.09 4.12 -0.33
C SER A 473 14.15 5.03 0.89
N ASN A 474 15.07 4.75 1.79
CA ASN A 474 15.35 5.55 2.98
C ASN A 474 15.56 7.04 2.60
N PRO A 475 14.80 8.03 3.11
CA PRO A 475 15.01 9.43 2.73
C PRO A 475 16.29 10.03 3.31
N SER A 476 16.74 9.54 4.48
CA SER A 476 17.77 10.23 5.28
C SER A 476 19.21 9.86 4.95
N GLU A 477 19.48 8.76 4.24
CA GLU A 477 20.87 8.41 3.84
C GLU A 477 21.29 9.06 2.52
N LEU A 478 20.35 9.67 1.78
CA LEU A 478 20.58 10.13 0.39
C LEU A 478 20.31 11.61 0.16
N LEU A 479 19.78 12.32 1.16
CA LEU A 479 19.75 13.79 1.16
C LEU A 479 21.04 14.34 1.81
N GLY A 480 22.20 13.90 1.30
CA GLY A 480 23.49 14.54 1.58
C GLY A 480 23.67 15.81 0.75
N PRO A 481 24.49 16.78 1.19
CA PRO A 481 24.60 18.07 0.50
C PRO A 481 25.36 17.94 -0.83
N LYS A 482 24.69 18.29 -1.94
CA LYS A 482 25.25 18.70 -3.25
C LYS A 482 26.52 17.95 -3.71
N ALA A 483 26.37 16.79 -4.35
CA ALA A 483 27.37 16.34 -5.31
C ALA A 483 27.28 17.23 -6.57
N THR A 484 28.26 18.11 -6.71
CA THR A 484 28.43 18.96 -7.88
C THR A 484 28.91 18.11 -9.06
N TRP A 485 28.07 17.94 -10.08
CA TRP A 485 28.48 17.32 -11.33
C TRP A 485 29.30 18.32 -12.16
N LYS A 486 30.62 18.17 -12.16
CA LYS A 486 31.49 18.65 -13.24
C LYS A 486 32.10 17.45 -13.94
N SER A 487 31.71 17.27 -15.21
CA SER A 487 32.48 16.67 -16.32
C SER A 487 33.36 15.45 -15.99
N GLY A 488 32.90 14.25 -16.33
CA GLY A 488 33.71 13.02 -16.29
C GLY A 488 33.15 11.85 -17.09
N LEU A 489 32.55 12.08 -18.26
CA LEU A 489 32.02 11.04 -19.17
C LEU A 489 32.97 10.73 -20.35
N ALA A 490 34.28 10.82 -20.15
CA ALA A 490 35.27 10.54 -21.19
C ALA A 490 36.34 9.50 -20.82
N ALA A 491 36.22 8.79 -19.70
CA ALA A 491 37.22 7.79 -19.30
C ALA A 491 36.56 6.54 -18.71
N SER A 492 35.97 5.69 -19.56
CA SER A 492 35.83 4.24 -19.30
C SER A 492 35.32 3.39 -20.48
N PHE A 493 35.14 3.95 -21.67
CA PHE A 493 35.03 3.14 -22.90
C PHE A 493 36.29 3.30 -23.74
N GLY A 494 37.23 2.38 -23.53
CA GLY A 494 38.47 2.30 -24.29
C GLY A 494 39.07 0.90 -24.23
N ARG A 495 38.74 0.10 -25.25
CA ARG A 495 39.40 -1.14 -25.71
C ARG A 495 39.21 -2.41 -24.87
N LEU A 496 38.28 -3.23 -25.35
CA LEU A 496 38.52 -4.66 -25.47
C LEU A 496 39.76 -4.86 -26.35
N ASP A 497 40.80 -5.48 -25.80
CA ASP A 497 41.79 -6.22 -26.58
C ASP A 497 41.81 -7.66 -26.09
N LEU A 498 41.68 -8.55 -27.05
CA LEU A 498 41.44 -9.98 -26.92
C LEU A 498 42.70 -10.64 -27.48
N SER A 499 43.75 -10.73 -26.66
CA SER A 499 44.93 -11.54 -27.00
C SER A 499 45.77 -11.89 -25.77
N SER A 500 45.59 -13.11 -25.27
CA SER A 500 46.66 -14.02 -24.80
C SER A 500 46.08 -15.11 -23.89
N VAL A 501 45.48 -16.11 -24.53
CA VAL A 501 45.49 -17.47 -23.96
C VAL A 501 46.87 -18.05 -24.28
N ARG A 502 47.62 -18.42 -23.24
CA ARG A 502 48.60 -19.51 -23.31
C ARG A 502 48.70 -20.20 -21.95
N GLU A 503 48.64 -21.53 -22.05
CA GLU A 503 48.95 -22.61 -21.12
C GLU A 503 50.20 -22.31 -20.27
N VAL A 504 50.45 -22.91 -19.10
CA VAL A 504 50.71 -24.35 -18.90
C VAL A 504 50.54 -24.72 -17.42
N ASP A 505 50.04 -25.94 -17.23
CA ASP A 505 50.20 -26.98 -16.18
C ASP A 505 51.41 -26.81 -15.20
N ASP A 506 51.54 -27.44 -14.04
CA ASP A 506 50.97 -28.69 -13.51
C ASP A 506 51.45 -28.91 -12.04
N VAL A 507 50.90 -29.94 -11.39
CA VAL A 507 51.56 -30.88 -10.43
C VAL A 507 51.62 -30.56 -8.91
N GLU A 508 50.76 -31.33 -8.18
CA GLU A 508 51.03 -32.24 -7.02
C GLU A 508 51.57 -31.68 -5.68
N GLU A 509 51.37 -32.26 -4.49
CA GLU A 509 50.75 -33.49 -3.97
C GLU A 509 50.69 -33.41 -2.42
N ARG A 510 49.80 -34.23 -1.81
CA ARG A 510 49.85 -34.84 -0.45
C ARG A 510 49.82 -33.92 0.79
N GLY A 511 49.21 -34.28 1.93
CA GLY A 511 48.51 -35.48 2.37
C GLY A 511 48.39 -35.52 3.92
N SER A 512 47.29 -36.11 4.41
CA SER A 512 47.11 -36.87 5.67
C SER A 512 47.26 -36.28 7.10
N ALA A 513 46.13 -36.35 7.83
CA ALA A 513 45.84 -37.19 9.01
C ALA A 513 46.23 -36.80 10.47
N GLY A 514 45.24 -37.02 11.36
CA GLY A 514 45.37 -37.32 12.82
C GLY A 514 45.57 -36.11 13.73
N GLY A 515 44.97 -35.94 14.92
CA GLY A 515 44.26 -36.79 15.86
C GLY A 515 44.55 -36.25 17.29
N THR A 516 43.68 -36.57 18.25
CA THR A 516 43.88 -36.52 19.73
C THR A 516 43.82 -35.19 20.53
N THR A 517 42.80 -35.11 21.40
CA THR A 517 42.76 -34.50 22.76
C THR A 517 43.78 -35.18 23.72
N PRO A 518 44.23 -34.62 24.89
CA PRO A 518 43.38 -34.04 25.95
C PRO A 518 43.99 -33.00 26.95
N ARG A 519 43.08 -32.50 27.83
CA ARG A 519 43.26 -32.10 29.26
C ARG A 519 44.12 -30.87 29.62
N GLY A 520 43.54 -29.94 30.39
CA GLY A 520 44.30 -28.94 31.15
C GLY A 520 43.46 -27.78 31.71
N SER A 521 42.92 -27.98 32.91
CA SER A 521 42.21 -27.06 33.79
C SER A 521 42.96 -25.75 34.15
N ARG A 522 42.23 -24.62 34.25
CA ARG A 522 42.31 -23.70 35.42
C ARG A 522 41.22 -22.62 35.42
N GLU A 523 40.85 -22.27 36.65
CA GLU A 523 39.68 -21.54 37.14
C GLU A 523 39.67 -20.03 36.86
N SER A 524 38.49 -19.41 36.82
CA SER A 524 38.17 -18.25 37.69
C SER A 524 36.67 -17.89 37.63
N SER A 525 36.03 -18.07 38.79
CA SER A 525 34.88 -17.37 39.38
C SER A 525 34.18 -16.26 38.58
N VAL A 526 32.86 -16.43 38.36
CA VAL A 526 31.91 -15.34 38.10
C VAL A 526 30.91 -15.30 39.26
N ALA A 527 30.92 -14.19 40.00
CA ALA A 527 29.98 -13.90 41.07
C ALA A 527 28.73 -13.21 40.49
N THR A 528 27.58 -13.74 40.87
CA THR A 528 26.23 -13.24 40.62
C THR A 528 26.00 -11.97 41.44
N VAL A 529 25.61 -10.87 40.78
CA VAL A 529 25.14 -9.64 41.44
C VAL A 529 23.77 -9.27 40.87
N THR A 530 22.75 -9.41 41.70
CA THR A 530 21.44 -8.76 41.58
C THR A 530 21.54 -7.26 41.88
N PRO A 531 20.90 -6.36 41.11
CA PRO A 531 20.65 -5.00 41.57
C PRO A 531 19.28 -4.86 42.23
N ALA A 532 19.33 -4.17 43.37
CA ALA A 532 18.24 -3.86 44.26
C ALA A 532 17.28 -2.79 43.73
N ALA A 533 16.08 -2.81 44.32
CA ALA A 533 15.07 -1.78 44.23
C ALA A 533 15.58 -0.41 44.69
N ILE A 534 15.23 0.64 43.93
CA ILE A 534 15.30 2.03 44.36
C ILE A 534 13.86 2.56 44.39
N ALA A 535 13.41 2.90 45.58
CA ALA A 535 12.18 3.62 45.83
C ALA A 535 12.27 5.03 45.26
N VAL A 536 11.30 5.43 44.44
CA VAL A 536 11.09 6.83 44.06
C VAL A 536 9.80 7.32 44.71
N THR A 537 9.98 8.41 45.44
CA THR A 537 9.04 9.17 46.25
C THR A 537 7.79 9.62 45.49
N ALA A 538 6.66 9.54 46.19
CA ALA A 538 5.36 10.02 45.75
C ALA A 538 5.38 11.53 45.46
N GLY A 539 5.19 11.89 44.19
CA GLY A 539 4.79 13.21 43.75
C GLY A 539 3.34 13.15 43.26
N GLU A 540 2.52 14.08 43.71
CA GLU A 540 1.07 14.15 43.57
C GLU A 540 0.59 13.97 42.12
N ARG A 541 -0.08 12.83 41.85
CA ARG A 541 -0.86 12.63 40.62
C ARG A 541 -2.14 13.45 40.74
N LYS A 542 -2.24 14.54 39.98
CA LYS A 542 -3.54 15.13 39.65
C LYS A 542 -4.32 14.12 38.81
N THR A 543 -5.25 13.44 39.46
CA THR A 543 -6.27 12.61 38.82
C THR A 543 -7.10 13.48 37.89
N TRP A 544 -6.97 13.28 36.58
CA TRP A 544 -7.94 13.81 35.63
C TRP A 544 -9.24 13.03 35.78
N SER A 545 -10.31 13.76 36.08
CA SER A 545 -11.67 13.25 36.18
C SER A 545 -12.13 12.75 34.81
N ARG A 546 -12.60 11.51 34.83
CA ARG A 546 -13.16 10.76 33.71
C ARG A 546 -14.50 11.38 33.31
N THR A 547 -14.49 12.33 32.39
CA THR A 547 -15.71 12.79 31.70
C THR A 547 -15.37 13.13 30.25
N GLN A 548 -16.24 12.68 29.33
CA GLN A 548 -16.12 12.72 27.87
C GLN A 548 -15.22 11.64 27.25
N ARG A 549 -15.69 10.38 27.29
CA ARG A 549 -15.53 9.51 26.11
C ARG A 549 -16.32 10.16 24.98
N VAL A 550 -15.63 10.82 24.05
CA VAL A 550 -16.19 11.00 22.71
C VAL A 550 -15.97 9.67 22.00
N HIS A 551 -17.04 8.93 21.80
CA HIS A 551 -17.06 7.85 20.82
C HIS A 551 -16.67 8.46 19.47
N THR A 552 -15.50 8.10 18.94
CA THR A 552 -15.28 8.10 17.49
C THR A 552 -16.15 6.97 16.94
N VAL A 553 -17.44 7.28 16.77
CA VAL A 553 -18.29 6.55 15.84
C VAL A 553 -17.73 6.88 14.47
N ILE A 554 -17.26 5.86 13.77
CA ILE A 554 -17.17 5.92 12.31
C ILE A 554 -18.63 5.80 11.89
N ASP A 555 -19.29 6.95 11.71
CA ASP A 555 -20.62 7.00 11.13
C ASP A 555 -20.46 6.54 9.66
N GLU A 556 -20.96 5.35 9.40
CA GLU A 556 -21.39 4.95 8.06
C GLU A 556 -22.70 5.71 7.84
N ASP A 557 -22.65 6.81 7.08
CA ASP A 557 -23.83 7.61 6.78
C ASP A 557 -24.89 6.76 6.06
N GLU A 558 -26.02 6.60 6.74
CA GLU A 558 -27.30 6.13 6.23
C GLU A 558 -27.96 7.27 5.44
N ASP A 559 -28.04 7.17 4.12
CA ASP A 559 -28.90 8.04 3.31
C ASP A 559 -30.36 7.56 3.40
N GLY A 560 -31.20 8.36 4.06
CA GLY A 560 -32.65 8.22 4.07
C GLY A 560 -33.33 9.50 3.59
N GLY A 561 -34.08 9.39 2.50
CA GLY A 561 -35.21 10.27 2.17
C GLY A 561 -35.23 10.79 0.73
N ASP A 562 -36.11 10.24 -0.12
CA ASP A 562 -37.31 11.00 -0.49
C ASP A 562 -38.41 10.07 -1.04
N ASP A 563 -39.62 10.28 -0.53
CA ASP A 563 -40.84 9.54 -0.79
C ASP A 563 -41.77 10.50 -1.54
N GLY A 564 -41.70 10.46 -2.88
CA GLY A 564 -42.53 11.27 -3.77
C GLY A 564 -43.70 10.47 -4.31
N GLY A 565 -44.81 10.46 -3.58
CA GLY A 565 -46.06 9.86 -4.04
C GLY A 565 -46.76 10.66 -5.13
N ALA A 566 -47.40 9.95 -6.07
CA ALA A 566 -48.61 10.43 -6.75
C ALA A 566 -49.45 9.22 -7.21
N LYS A 567 -50.61 9.05 -6.56
CA LYS A 567 -51.78 8.43 -7.18
C LYS A 567 -52.64 9.56 -7.74
N LEU A 568 -53.08 9.35 -8.98
CA LEU A 568 -53.88 10.18 -9.89
C LEU A 568 -53.10 11.17 -10.74
#